data_AF-A0A3D2VLX0-F1
#
_entry.id   AF-A0A3D2VLX0-F1
#
_cell.length_a   1.000
_cell.length_b   1.000
_cell.length_c   1.000
_cell.angle_alpha   90.00
_cell.angle_beta   90.00
_cell.angle_gamma   90.00
#
_symmetry.space_group_name_H-M   'P 1'
#
loop_
_entity.id
_entity.type
_entity.pdbx_description
1 polymer ?
#
loop_
_entity_poly.entity_id
_entity_poly.type
_entity_poly.pdbx_seq_one_letter_code
_entity_poly.pdbx_strand_id
1 'polypeptide(L)'
;ADSEQHALDEARRLCALLGDQGTLEPSSVTDIDLNALLPESAKRAYDVHPLVDALLDEDTDIELHPKWAPNIVTALGRLGGRTVGVIANNP
;
A
#
# COMPACT_ATOMS: atom_id res chain seq x y z
N ALA A 1 -13.72 9.23 2.43
CA ALA A 1 -14.70 8.57 3.31
C ALA A 1 -16.09 9.08 2.98
N ASP A 2 -17.04 8.17 2.83
CA ASP A 2 -18.43 8.48 2.44
C ASP A 2 -19.38 8.56 3.65
N SER A 3 -18.86 8.29 4.85
CA SER A 3 -19.57 8.44 6.13
C SER A 3 -18.59 8.84 7.24
N GLU A 4 -19.14 9.38 8.33
CA GLU A 4 -18.36 9.69 9.54
C GLU A 4 -17.71 8.44 10.13
N GLN A 5 -18.46 7.34 10.21
CA GLN A 5 -17.95 6.07 10.71
C GLN A 5 -16.75 5.59 9.90
N HIS A 6 -16.85 5.60 8.57
CA HIS A 6 -15.74 5.24 7.68
C HIS A 6 -14.54 6.18 7.90
N ALA A 7 -14.76 7.48 8.09
CA ALA A 7 -13.67 8.43 8.35
C ALA A 7 -12.94 8.15 9.67
N LEU A 8 -13.68 7.82 10.73
CA LEU A 8 -13.11 7.50 12.04
C LEU A 8 -12.33 6.18 12.02
N ASP A 9 -12.81 5.19 11.27
CA ASP A 9 -12.13 3.91 11.15
C ASP A 9 -10.80 4.04 10.39
N GLU A 10 -10.78 4.79 9.28
CA GLU A 10 -9.55 5.11 8.55
C GLU A 10 -8.56 5.92 9.40
N ALA A 11 -9.05 6.93 10.13
CA ALA A 11 -8.21 7.71 11.05
C ALA A 11 -7.59 6.83 12.14
N ARG A 12 -8.33 5.85 12.67
CA ARG A 12 -7.81 4.90 13.66
C ARG A 12 -6.74 4.00 13.06
N ARG A 13 -6.95 3.46 11.86
CA ARG A 13 -5.94 2.64 11.15
C ARG A 13 -4.66 3.44 10.92
N LEU A 14 -4.78 4.68 10.45
CA LEU A 14 -3.64 5.57 10.22
C LEU A 14 -2.88 5.86 11.52
N CYS A 15 -3.59 6.20 12.61
CA CYS A 15 -2.97 6.40 13.91
C CYS A 15 -2.25 5.14 14.41
N ALA A 16 -2.80 3.94 14.16
CA ALA A 16 -2.16 2.69 14.54
C ALA A 16 -0.85 2.46 13.77
N LEU A 17 -0.83 2.72 12.45
CA LEU A 17 0.38 2.61 11.64
C LEU A 17 1.49 3.56 12.12
N LEU A 18 1.13 4.78 12.53
CA LEU A 18 2.09 5.80 12.96
C LEU A 18 2.53 5.64 14.42
N GLY A 19 1.61 5.26 15.31
CA GLY A 19 1.81 5.18 16.76
C GLY A 19 2.34 3.82 17.24
N ASP A 20 2.07 2.75 16.50
CA ASP A 20 2.58 1.40 16.77
C ASP A 20 3.18 0.80 15.50
N GLN A 21 4.43 1.17 15.22
CA GLN A 21 5.08 0.83 13.96
C GLN A 21 5.46 -0.66 13.84
N GLY A 22 5.40 -1.43 14.92
CA GLY A 22 5.86 -2.82 14.92
C GLY A 22 7.35 -2.98 14.63
N THR A 23 7.77 -4.24 14.49
CA THR A 23 9.15 -4.64 14.13
C THR A 23 9.10 -5.43 12.82
N LEU A 24 10.17 -5.36 12.03
CA LEU A 24 10.28 -6.13 10.80
C LEU A 24 10.72 -7.55 11.15
N GLU A 25 9.87 -8.52 10.82
CA GLU A 25 10.17 -9.95 10.89
C GLU A 25 10.36 -10.49 9.47
N PRO A 26 11.59 -10.61 8.95
CA PRO A 26 11.81 -10.96 7.55
C PRO A 26 11.21 -12.31 7.14
N SER A 27 11.09 -13.25 8.08
CA SER A 27 10.48 -14.57 7.84
C SER A 27 8.96 -14.54 7.67
N SER A 28 8.28 -13.44 8.04
CA SER A 28 6.83 -13.29 7.79
C SER A 28 6.53 -12.64 6.45
N VAL A 29 7.54 -12.10 5.75
CA VAL A 29 7.38 -11.57 4.39
C VAL A 29 7.18 -12.73 3.43
N THR A 30 6.05 -12.74 2.75
CA THR A 30 5.75 -13.74 1.72
C THR A 30 6.51 -13.40 0.45
N ASP A 31 7.20 -14.39 -0.11
CA ASP A 31 7.86 -14.24 -1.42
C ASP A 31 6.81 -14.38 -2.53
N ILE A 32 6.54 -13.28 -3.23
CA ILE A 32 5.50 -13.17 -4.25
C ILE A 32 6.18 -12.75 -5.56
N ASP A 33 5.83 -13.42 -6.66
CA ASP A 33 6.27 -13.02 -7.99
C ASP A 33 5.52 -11.76 -8.46
N LEU A 34 6.00 -10.59 -8.06
CA LEU A 34 5.43 -9.30 -8.48
C LEU A 34 5.55 -9.07 -10.00
N ASN A 35 6.48 -9.75 -10.67
CA ASN A 35 6.63 -9.61 -12.12
C ASN A 35 5.45 -10.23 -12.87
N ALA A 36 4.76 -11.21 -12.27
CA ALA A 36 3.53 -11.77 -12.82
C ALA A 36 2.37 -10.75 -12.90
N LEU A 37 2.45 -9.64 -12.13
CA LEU A 37 1.47 -8.55 -12.14
C LEU A 37 1.78 -7.48 -13.20
N LEU A 38 2.97 -7.53 -13.81
CA LEU A 38 3.39 -6.58 -14.82
C LEU A 38 2.99 -7.04 -16.24
N PRO A 39 2.71 -6.11 -17.17
CA PRO A 39 2.50 -6.47 -18.56
C PRO A 39 3.79 -6.99 -19.21
N GLU A 40 3.67 -7.94 -20.14
CA GLU A 40 4.82 -8.48 -20.90
C GLU A 40 5.62 -7.38 -21.64
N SER A 41 4.94 -6.31 -22.07
CA SER A 41 5.56 -5.18 -22.76
C SER A 41 5.81 -4.01 -21.82
N ALA A 42 7.07 -3.63 -21.66
CA ALA A 42 7.50 -2.49 -20.83
C ALA A 42 6.98 -1.11 -21.32
N LYS A 43 6.40 -1.03 -22.52
CA LYS A 43 5.80 0.22 -23.05
C LYS A 43 4.31 0.35 -22.73
N ARG A 44 3.70 -0.67 -22.14
CA ARG A 44 2.27 -0.68 -21.83
C ARG A 44 2.05 -0.01 -20.49
N ALA A 45 1.13 0.95 -20.45
CA ALA A 45 0.63 1.51 -19.20
C ALA A 45 0.02 0.39 -18.34
N TYR A 46 0.18 0.51 -17.02
CA TYR A 46 -0.34 -0.45 -16.06
C TYR A 46 -0.74 0.25 -14.77
N ASP A 47 -1.68 -0.35 -14.06
CA ASP A 47 -2.09 0.13 -12.75
C ASP A 47 -1.12 -0.41 -11.69
N VAL A 48 -0.53 0.48 -10.88
CA VAL A 48 0.42 0.09 -9.82
C VAL A 48 -0.25 -0.39 -8.54
N HIS A 49 -1.54 -0.13 -8.33
CA HIS A 49 -2.25 -0.54 -7.10
C HIS A 49 -2.12 -2.04 -6.80
N PRO A 50 -2.30 -2.97 -7.76
CA PRO A 50 -2.12 -4.40 -7.50
C PRO A 50 -0.71 -4.78 -7.01
N LEU A 51 0.33 -4.05 -7.44
CA LEU A 51 1.69 -4.27 -6.95
C LEU A 51 1.87 -3.75 -5.53
N VAL A 52 1.25 -2.61 -5.20
CA VAL A 52 1.28 -2.05 -3.84
C VAL A 52 0.53 -2.97 -2.88
N ASP A 53 -0.65 -3.44 -3.26
CA ASP A 53 -1.47 -4.36 -2.47
C ASP A 53 -0.78 -5.70 -2.25
N ALA A 54 -0.11 -6.24 -3.28
CA ALA A 54 0.65 -7.49 -3.16
C ALA A 54 1.95 -7.34 -2.35
N LEU A 55 2.49 -6.13 -2.24
CA LEU A 55 3.71 -5.87 -1.49
C LEU A 55 3.44 -5.72 0.01
N LEU A 56 2.33 -5.11 0.39
CA LEU A 56 1.97 -4.84 1.78
C LEU A 56 1.28 -6.05 2.43
N ASP A 57 1.42 -6.17 3.75
CA ASP A 57 0.69 -7.17 4.54
C ASP A 57 -0.83 -6.95 4.38
N GLU A 58 -1.60 -8.04 4.33
CA GLU A 58 -3.06 -8.02 4.09
C GLU A 58 -3.80 -7.04 5.01
N ASP A 59 -4.75 -6.30 4.43
CA ASP A 59 -5.64 -5.33 5.11
C ASP A 59 -4.91 -4.20 5.89
N THR A 60 -3.63 -3.93 5.58
CA THR A 60 -2.86 -2.88 6.25
C THR A 60 -2.70 -1.59 5.45
N ASP A 61 -3.02 -1.60 4.16
CA ASP A 61 -2.82 -0.49 3.26
C ASP A 61 -3.79 0.68 3.52
N ILE A 62 -3.26 1.89 3.40
CA ILE A 62 -3.98 3.16 3.42
C ILE A 62 -3.37 4.05 2.35
N GLU A 63 -4.09 4.27 1.26
CA GLU A 63 -3.68 5.21 0.22
C GLU A 63 -3.90 6.67 0.66
N LEU A 64 -2.87 7.49 0.50
CA LEU A 64 -2.90 8.91 0.80
C LEU A 64 -3.16 9.70 -0.47
N HIS A 65 -4.12 10.62 -0.40
CA HIS A 65 -4.48 11.51 -1.50
C HIS A 65 -4.84 10.84 -2.84
N PRO A 66 -5.66 9.76 -2.89
CA PRO A 66 -5.96 9.00 -4.12
C PRO A 66 -6.58 9.82 -5.26
N LYS A 67 -7.13 10.99 -4.97
CA LYS A 67 -7.78 11.88 -5.95
C LYS A 67 -6.88 13.01 -6.44
N TRP A 68 -5.62 13.06 -6.02
CA TRP A 68 -4.67 14.13 -6.33
C TRP A 68 -3.39 13.55 -6.92
N ALA A 69 -2.95 14.09 -8.06
CA ALA A 69 -1.75 13.64 -8.80
C ALA A 69 -1.73 12.11 -9.09
N PRO A 70 -2.67 11.59 -9.90
CA PRO A 70 -2.89 10.14 -10.07
C PRO A 70 -1.73 9.38 -10.75
N ASN A 71 -0.71 10.09 -11.24
CA ASN A 71 0.51 9.51 -11.81
C ASN A 71 1.51 9.05 -10.73
N ILE A 72 1.25 9.34 -9.45
CA ILE A 72 2.03 8.86 -8.30
C ILE A 72 1.04 8.31 -7.27
N VAL A 73 1.27 7.08 -6.82
CA VAL A 73 0.58 6.48 -5.68
C VAL A 73 1.45 6.65 -4.44
N THR A 74 0.84 7.12 -3.36
CA THR A 74 1.47 7.16 -2.03
C THR A 74 0.60 6.39 -1.04
N ALA A 75 1.17 5.43 -0.34
CA ALA A 75 0.43 4.61 0.62
C ALA A 75 1.25 4.36 1.89
N LEU A 76 0.56 4.07 2.98
CA LEU A 76 1.12 3.49 4.20
C LEU A 76 0.58 2.07 4.36
N GLY A 77 1.36 1.18 4.94
CA GLY A 77 0.92 -0.15 5.33
C GLY A 77 1.98 -0.85 6.14
N ARG A 78 1.86 -2.17 6.31
CA ARG A 78 2.89 -2.99 6.95
C ARG A 78 3.59 -3.87 5.92
N LEU A 79 4.85 -4.17 6.19
CA LEU A 79 5.62 -5.18 5.47
C LEU A 79 6.36 -6.00 6.52
N GLY A 80 6.03 -7.29 6.61
CA GLY A 80 6.60 -8.17 7.63
C GLY A 80 6.35 -7.65 9.05
N GLY A 81 5.18 -7.07 9.29
CA GLY A 81 4.76 -6.51 10.59
C GLY A 81 5.20 -5.06 10.86
N ARG A 82 6.12 -4.50 10.07
CA ARG A 82 6.61 -3.13 10.26
C ARG A 82 5.91 -2.12 9.36
N THR A 83 5.50 -0.99 9.91
CA THR A 83 4.97 0.12 9.10
C THR A 83 6.01 0.61 8.10
N VAL A 84 5.58 0.72 6.84
CA VAL A 84 6.34 1.26 5.72
C VAL A 84 5.50 2.27 4.94
N GLY A 85 6.18 3.20 4.25
CA GLY A 85 5.57 4.07 3.26
C GLY A 85 5.99 3.65 1.86
N VAL A 86 5.03 3.62 0.95
CA VAL A 86 5.24 3.28 -0.46
C VAL A 86 5.04 4.54 -1.31
N ILE A 87 5.97 4.78 -2.22
CA ILE A 87 5.88 5.81 -3.26
C ILE A 87 6.11 5.10 -4.58
N ALA A 88 5.09 5.09 -5.45
CA ALA A 88 5.13 4.34 -6.69
C ALA A 88 4.64 5.19 -7.86
N ASN A 89 5.31 5.07 -9.00
CA ASN A 89 4.84 5.67 -10.24
C ASN A 89 3.65 4.86 -10.78
N ASN A 90 2.63 5.56 -11.27
CA ASN A 90 1.47 4.98 -11.94
C ASN A 90 1.43 5.44 -13.40
N PRO A 91 2.14 4.72 -14.30
CA PRO A 91 2.45 5.16 -15.67
C PRO A 91 1.34 4.91 -16.72
#